data_AF-A0A7C9FDI8-F1
#
_entry.id   AF-A0A7C9FDI8-F1
#
_cell.length_a   1.000
_cell.length_b   1.000
_cell.length_c   1.000
_cell.angle_alpha   90.00
_cell.angle_beta   90.00
_cell.angle_gamma   90.00
#
_symmetry.space_group_name_H-M   'P 1'
#
loop_
_entity.id
_entity.type
_entity.pdbx_description
1 polymer ?
#
loop_
_entity_poly.entity_id
_entity_poly.type
_entity_poly.pdbx_seq_one_letter_code
_entity_poly.pdbx_strand_id
1 'polypeptide(L)'
;MSDAIQPIDPASLSRKQKLAIIYRHAHRDYKGPAGPAWGEHAGEKTLMVNENGASVLTLLETLSDAQIADKLPYALKKEAERRAKKGAQQ
;
A
#
# COMPACT_ATOMS: atom_id res chain seq x y z
N MET A 1 16.88 -15.08 -20.52
CA MET A 1 15.85 -15.92 -19.89
C MET A 1 14.89 -14.96 -19.22
N SER A 2 13.60 -15.02 -19.55
CA SER A 2 12.59 -14.15 -18.95
C SER A 2 12.43 -14.53 -17.48
N ASP A 3 12.89 -13.68 -16.57
CA ASP A 3 12.50 -13.77 -15.15
C ASP A 3 10.99 -13.55 -15.10
N ALA A 4 10.25 -14.65 -15.11
CA ALA A 4 8.81 -14.61 -14.91
C ALA A 4 8.58 -13.89 -13.58
N ILE A 5 7.77 -12.82 -13.62
CA ILE A 5 7.38 -12.07 -12.43
C ILE A 5 6.71 -13.08 -11.49
N GLN A 6 7.43 -13.51 -10.46
CA GLN A 6 6.88 -14.45 -9.49
C GLN A 6 5.77 -13.75 -8.71
N PRO A 7 4.53 -14.27 -8.74
CA PRO A 7 3.43 -13.68 -8.00
C PRO A 7 3.73 -13.79 -6.49
N ILE A 8 3.61 -12.66 -5.79
CA ILE A 8 3.73 -12.64 -4.33
C ILE A 8 2.40 -13.15 -3.76
N ASP A 9 2.45 -14.27 -3.04
CA ASP A 9 1.27 -14.81 -2.37
C ASP A 9 0.78 -13.86 -1.24
N PRO A 10 -0.43 -13.27 -1.35
CA PRO A 10 -0.99 -12.41 -0.32
C PRO A 10 -1.19 -13.09 1.04
N ALA A 11 -1.40 -14.40 1.08
CA ALA A 11 -1.65 -15.15 2.32
C ALA A 11 -0.38 -15.28 3.17
N SER A 12 0.79 -15.31 2.53
CA SER A 12 2.10 -15.34 3.19
C SER A 12 2.50 -14.02 3.89
N LEU A 13 1.79 -12.93 3.62
CA LEU A 13 2.13 -11.59 4.12
C LEU A 13 1.41 -11.24 5.42
N SER A 14 2.16 -10.71 6.38
CA SER A 14 1.58 -10.07 7.56
C SER A 14 0.82 -8.79 7.19
N ARG A 15 -0.11 -8.37 8.05
CA ARG A 15 -0.85 -7.10 7.88
C ARG A 15 0.10 -5.91 7.67
N LYS A 16 1.14 -5.80 8.50
CA LYS A 16 2.16 -4.73 8.38
C LYS A 16 2.88 -4.76 7.03
N GLN A 17 3.20 -5.94 6.50
CA GLN A 17 3.82 -6.08 5.18
C GLN A 17 2.85 -5.64 4.07
N LYS A 18 1.57 -6.02 4.15
CA LYS A 18 0.53 -5.57 3.21
C LYS A 18 0.42 -4.04 3.21
N LEU A 19 0.31 -3.42 4.38
CA LEU A 19 0.24 -1.96 4.53
C LEU A 19 1.49 -1.26 3.97
N ALA A 20 2.68 -1.79 4.24
CA ALA A 20 3.92 -1.24 3.73
C ALA A 20 4.01 -1.31 2.19
N ILE A 21 3.54 -2.40 1.58
CA ILE A 21 3.50 -2.57 0.11
C ILE A 21 2.47 -1.61 -0.50
N ILE A 22 1.27 -1.54 0.07
CA ILE A 22 0.21 -0.60 -0.35
C ILE A 22 0.75 0.84 -0.31
N TYR A 23 1.29 1.27 0.83
CA TYR A 23 1.79 2.63 1.00
C TYR A 23 2.94 2.95 0.06
N ARG A 24 3.83 1.99 -0.22
CA ARG A 24 4.96 2.17 -1.15
C ARG A 24 4.47 2.51 -2.56
N HIS A 25 3.46 1.78 -3.04
CA HIS A 25 2.98 1.87 -4.43
C HIS A 25 1.75 2.75 -4.62
N ALA A 26 1.17 3.28 -3.55
CA ALA A 26 0.18 4.35 -3.64
C ALA A 26 0.79 5.63 -4.25
N HIS A 27 0.02 6.33 -5.08
CA HIS A 27 0.43 7.60 -5.67
C HIS A 27 0.75 8.63 -4.57
N ARG A 28 1.74 9.49 -4.80
CA ARG A 28 2.19 10.48 -3.80
C ARG A 28 1.10 11.46 -3.40
N ASP A 29 0.18 11.78 -4.30
CA ASP A 29 -0.92 12.72 -4.03
C ASP A 29 -2.03 12.09 -3.18
N TYR A 30 -2.01 10.77 -2.99
CA TYR A 30 -3.01 10.02 -2.24
C TYR A 30 -2.49 9.49 -0.90
N LYS A 31 -1.28 9.90 -0.49
CA LYS A 31 -0.67 9.47 0.77
C LYS A 31 0.19 10.59 1.36
N GLY A 32 0.35 10.60 2.67
CA GLY A 32 1.20 11.59 3.32
C GLY A 32 1.30 11.37 4.81
N PRO A 33 1.95 12.28 5.55
CA PRO A 33 1.78 12.39 6.98
C PRO A 33 0.43 13.03 7.32
N ALA A 34 -0.18 12.61 8.41
CA ALA A 34 -1.31 13.28 9.03
C ALA A 34 -0.90 14.69 9.46
N GLY A 35 -1.71 15.69 9.10
CA GLY A 35 -1.47 17.08 9.48
C GLY A 35 -1.81 17.37 10.95
N PRO A 36 -1.54 18.59 11.45
CA PRO A 36 -1.76 18.95 12.86
C PRO A 36 -3.20 18.77 13.36
N ALA A 37 -4.20 18.85 12.46
CA ALA A 37 -5.61 18.64 12.80
C ALA A 37 -5.94 17.22 13.30
N TRP A 38 -5.03 16.26 13.09
CA TRP A 38 -5.17 14.88 13.56
C TRP A 38 -4.71 14.68 15.02
N GLY A 39 -4.30 15.74 15.71
CA GLY A 39 -3.96 15.70 17.14
C GLY A 39 -2.80 14.73 17.42
N GLU A 40 -3.05 13.74 18.29
CA GLU A 40 -2.03 12.75 18.69
C GLU A 40 -1.50 11.90 17.52
N HIS A 41 -2.27 11.80 16.43
CA HIS A 41 -1.87 11.07 15.23
C HIS A 41 -1.09 11.93 14.22
N ALA A 42 -0.80 13.20 14.54
CA ALA A 42 -0.02 14.05 13.65
C ALA A 42 1.33 13.40 13.30
N GLY A 43 1.68 13.40 12.01
CA GLY A 43 2.88 12.73 11.49
C GLY A 43 2.72 11.26 11.14
N GLU A 44 1.65 10.59 11.58
CA GLU A 44 1.37 9.21 11.17
C GLU A 44 1.03 9.11 9.68
N LYS A 45 1.25 7.94 9.07
CA LYS A 45 0.98 7.74 7.64
C LYS A 45 -0.52 7.72 7.38
N THR A 46 -0.96 8.51 6.42
CA THR A 46 -2.32 8.51 5.91
C THR A 46 -2.40 8.00 4.47
N LEU A 47 -3.54 7.45 4.11
CA LEU A 47 -3.85 6.99 2.76
C LEU A 47 -5.27 7.39 2.39
N MET A 48 -5.47 7.88 1.17
CA MET A 48 -6.80 8.13 0.63
C MET A 48 -7.46 6.82 0.22
N VAL A 49 -8.70 6.61 0.68
CA VAL A 49 -9.53 5.44 0.40
C VAL A 49 -10.90 5.86 -0.09
N ASN A 50 -11.55 4.96 -0.82
CA ASN A 50 -12.96 5.13 -1.16
C ASN A 50 -13.79 4.40 -0.10
N GLU A 51 -14.68 5.13 0.56
CA GLU A 51 -15.56 4.62 1.60
C GLU A 51 -16.96 5.17 1.36
N ASN A 52 -17.95 4.28 1.24
CA ASN A 52 -19.36 4.64 1.02
C ASN A 52 -19.60 5.64 -0.13
N GLY A 53 -18.81 5.54 -1.21
CA GLY A 53 -18.93 6.44 -2.37
C GLY A 53 -18.21 7.78 -2.23
N ALA A 54 -17.52 8.03 -1.12
CA ALA A 54 -16.70 9.22 -0.90
C ALA A 54 -15.21 8.87 -0.84
N SER A 55 -14.34 9.80 -1.24
CA SER A 55 -12.91 9.70 -0.99
C SER A 55 -12.58 10.32 0.36
N VAL A 56 -12.03 9.51 1.27
CA VAL A 56 -11.67 9.93 2.63
C VAL A 56 -10.19 9.68 2.89
N LEU A 57 -9.58 10.56 3.68
CA LEU A 57 -8.22 10.36 4.18
C LEU A 57 -8.30 9.63 5.52
N THR A 58 -7.61 8.49 5.64
CA THR A 58 -7.59 7.68 6.87
C THR A 58 -6.16 7.32 7.26
N LEU A 59 -5.95 6.94 8.52
CA LEU A 59 -4.66 6.44 8.98
C LEU A 59 -4.36 5.08 8.33
N LEU A 60 -3.13 4.90 7.89
CA LEU A 60 -2.70 3.68 7.19
C LEU A 60 -2.89 2.44 8.07
N GLU A 61 -2.55 2.55 9.35
CA GLU A 61 -2.62 1.43 10.29
C GLU A 61 -4.06 1.00 10.60
N THR A 62 -5.03 1.90 10.42
CA THR A 62 -6.46 1.67 10.71
C THR A 62 -7.26 1.15 9.51
N LEU A 63 -6.63 0.89 8.36
CA LEU A 63 -7.33 0.37 7.18
C LEU A 63 -8.07 -0.94 7.47
N SER A 64 -9.34 -1.03 7.11
CA SER A 64 -10.09 -2.29 7.26
C SER A 64 -9.53 -3.39 6.36
N ASP A 65 -9.82 -4.64 6.69
CA ASP A 65 -9.39 -5.77 5.85
C ASP A 65 -9.99 -5.70 4.43
N ALA A 66 -11.20 -5.14 4.29
CA ALA A 66 -11.82 -4.88 2.99
C ALA A 66 -11.05 -3.82 2.20
N GLN A 67 -10.64 -2.71 2.83
CA GLN A 67 -9.82 -1.68 2.19
C GLN A 67 -8.42 -2.19 1.81
N ILE A 68 -7.84 -3.07 2.63
CA ILE A 68 -6.59 -3.75 2.31
C ILE A 68 -6.80 -4.67 1.10
N ALA A 69 -7.84 -5.50 1.10
CA ALA A 69 -8.15 -6.42 0.01
C ALA A 69 -8.38 -5.69 -1.33
N ASP A 70 -9.00 -4.51 -1.31
CA ASP A 70 -9.21 -3.66 -2.49
C ASP A 70 -7.88 -3.13 -3.07
N LYS A 71 -6.99 -2.62 -2.22
CA LYS A 71 -5.75 -1.95 -2.66
C LYS A 71 -4.58 -2.89 -2.93
N LEU A 72 -4.55 -4.04 -2.25
CA LEU A 72 -3.42 -4.96 -2.27
C LEU A 72 -3.10 -5.53 -3.66
N PRO A 73 -4.06 -5.93 -4.51
CA PRO A 73 -3.76 -6.53 -5.81
C PRO A 73 -2.89 -5.63 -6.72
N TYR A 74 -3.23 -4.35 -6.82
CA TYR A 74 -2.45 -3.38 -7.58
C TYR A 74 -1.05 -3.22 -6.98
N ALA A 75 -0.97 -3.07 -5.65
CA ALA A 75 0.31 -2.88 -4.97
C ALA A 75 1.24 -4.10 -5.11
N LEU A 76 0.71 -5.32 -5.11
CA LEU A 76 1.47 -6.54 -5.34
C LEU A 76 2.00 -6.64 -6.77
N LYS A 77 1.20 -6.29 -7.77
CA LYS A 77 1.66 -6.21 -9.16
C LYS A 77 2.87 -5.28 -9.28
N LYS A 78 2.76 -4.06 -8.74
CA LYS A 78 3.86 -3.07 -8.77
C LYS A 78 5.09 -3.54 -7.98
N GLU A 79 4.87 -4.23 -6.87
CA GLU A 79 5.96 -4.77 -6.05
C GLU A 79 6.71 -5.89 -6.76
N ALA A 80 5.99 -6.79 -7.45
CA ALA A 80 6.60 -7.85 -8.23
C ALA A 80 7.40 -7.30 -9.42
N GLU A 81 6.86 -6.31 -10.15
CA GLU A 81 7.58 -5.57 -11.20
C GLU A 81 8.88 -4.92 -10.66
N ARG A 82 8.81 -4.30 -9.48
CA ARG A 82 9.97 -3.68 -8.82
C ARG A 82 11.04 -4.70 -8.46
N ARG A 83 10.65 -5.88 -7.94
CA ARG A 83 11.58 -6.96 -7.58
C ARG A 83 12.26 -7.55 -8.81
N ALA A 84 11.51 -7.80 -9.88
CA ALA A 84 12.07 -8.28 -11.15
C ALA A 84 13.11 -7.31 -11.73
N LYS A 85 12.81 -6.01 -11.74
CA LYS A 85 13.78 -4.99 -12.18
C LYS A 85 15.06 -4.95 -11.34
N LYS A 86 14.94 -5.16 -10.03
CA LYS A 86 16.10 -5.20 -9.14
C LYS A 86 16.94 -6.47 -9.34
N GLY A 87 16.30 -7.62 -9.60
CA GLY A 87 17.00 -8.87 -9.91
C GLY A 87 17.76 -8.82 -11.23
N ALA A 88 17.19 -8.20 -12.25
CA ALA A 88 17.83 -8.02 -13.56
C ALA A 88 19.00 -7.01 -13.58
N GLN A 89 19.23 -6.28 -12.49
CA GLN A 89 20.32 -5.30 -12.34
C GLN A 89 21.48 -5.83 -11.47
N GLN A 90 21.39 -7.06 -10.96
CA GLN A 90 22.43 -7.76 -10.20
C GLN A 90 23.09 -8.81 -11.07
#